data_AF-A0A4P5QR80-F1
#
_entry.id   AF-A0A4P5QR80-F1
#
_cell.length_a   1.000
_cell.length_b   1.000
_cell.length_c   1.000
_cell.angle_alpha   90.00
_cell.angle_beta   90.00
_cell.angle_gamma   90.00
#
_symmetry.space_group_name_H-M   'P 1'
#
loop_
_entity.id
_entity.type
_entity.pdbx_description
1 polymer ?
#
loop_
_entity_poly.entity_id
_entity_poly.type
_entity_poly.pdbx_seq_one_letter_code
_entity_poly.pdbx_strand_id
1 'polypeptide(L)' 'MEGGGAAGLPIGSGLIEAGHKHVLEARLKISGAAWLPSNAETVAQLRVLRSNDRWSELWPLAP' A
#
# COMPACT_ATOMS: atom_id res chain seq x y z
N MET A 1 12.51 -20.24 -2.37
CA MET A 1 11.70 -21.19 -1.58
C MET A 1 10.27 -20.99 -2.02
N GLU A 2 9.82 -21.88 -2.90
CA GLU A 2 8.49 -21.86 -3.53
C GLU A 2 7.43 -22.31 -2.53
N GLY A 3 6.23 -21.72 -2.61
CA GLY A 3 5.05 -22.10 -1.84
C GLY A 3 3.81 -21.64 -2.58
N GLY A 4 3.29 -22.48 -3.47
CA GLY A 4 2.07 -22.24 -4.23
C GLY A 4 0.79 -22.56 -3.45
N GLY A 5 -0.24 -21.74 -3.70
CA GLY A 5 -1.66 -21.93 -3.34
C GLY A 5 -2.32 -20.56 -3.21
N ALA A 6 -3.28 -20.09 -4.02
CA ALA A 6 -4.01 -20.65 -5.15
C ALA A 6 -3.83 -19.71 -6.38
N ALA A 7 -3.80 -20.27 -7.59
CA ALA A 7 -3.78 -19.56 -8.89
C ALA A 7 -2.47 -18.84 -9.33
N GLY A 8 -1.29 -19.24 -8.85
CA GLY A 8 -0.01 -18.71 -9.39
C GLY A 8 0.19 -17.19 -9.22
N LEU A 9 -0.68 -16.55 -8.45
CA LEU A 9 -0.54 -15.17 -8.05
C LEU A 9 0.52 -15.11 -6.94
N PRO A 10 1.39 -14.10 -6.91
CA PRO A 10 2.46 -13.96 -5.92
C PRO A 10 1.93 -13.56 -4.52
N ILE A 11 0.79 -14.12 -4.11
CA ILE A 11 0.16 -13.92 -2.81
C ILE A 11 1.00 -14.66 -1.77
N GLY A 12 1.59 -13.91 -0.84
CA GLY A 12 2.58 -14.43 0.10
C GLY A 12 4.03 -14.45 -0.43
N SER A 13 4.30 -13.82 -1.59
CA SER A 13 5.69 -13.63 -2.02
C SER A 13 6.37 -12.54 -1.18
N GLY A 14 7.68 -12.69 -0.94
CA GLY A 14 8.46 -11.70 -0.19
C GLY A 14 8.40 -10.28 -0.78
N LEU A 15 8.11 -10.14 -2.08
CA LEU A 15 7.90 -8.84 -2.74
C LEU A 15 6.62 -8.16 -2.26
N ILE A 16 5.51 -8.90 -2.18
CA ILE A 16 4.22 -8.37 -1.71
C ILE A 16 4.29 -8.02 -0.22
N GLU A 17 4.91 -8.88 0.60
CA GLU A 17 5.09 -8.62 2.03
C GLU A 17 6.02 -7.42 2.29
N ALA A 18 7.10 -7.28 1.51
CA ALA A 18 7.97 -6.10 1.57
C ALA A 18 7.22 -4.83 1.16
N GLY A 19 6.40 -4.90 0.10
CA GLY A 19 5.53 -3.81 -0.32
C GLY A 19 4.55 -3.40 0.78
N HIS A 20 3.86 -4.35 1.41
CA HIS A 20 2.95 -4.09 2.52
C HIS A 20 3.66 -3.36 3.68
N LYS A 21 4.83 -3.85 4.08
CA LYS A 21 5.64 -3.26 5.16
C LYS A 21 6.11 -1.83 4.84
N HIS A 22 6.57 -1.59 3.62
CA HIS A 22 7.14 -0.29 3.25
C HIS A 22 6.07 0.75 2.86
N VAL A 23 4.98 0.32 2.23
CA VAL A 23 3.95 1.23 1.71
C VAL A 23 2.89 1.50 2.78
N LEU A 24 2.37 0.47 3.44
CA LEU A 24 1.21 0.58 4.34
C LEU A 24 1.61 0.66 5.82
N GLU A 25 2.47 -0.24 6.30
CA GLU A 25 2.82 -0.33 7.72
C GLU A 25 3.45 0.98 8.24
N ALA A 26 4.27 1.63 7.40
CA ALA A 26 4.94 2.89 7.70
C ALA A 26 4.00 4.04 8.12
N ARG A 27 2.70 3.99 7.82
CA ARG A 27 1.75 5.04 8.22
C ARG A 27 0.49 4.54 8.91
N LEU A 28 0.02 3.34 8.58
CA LEU A 28 -1.18 2.79 9.19
C LEU A 28 -0.91 2.15 10.55
N LYS A 29 0.31 1.68 10.82
CA LYS A 29 0.67 0.92 12.03
C LYS A 29 1.68 1.67 12.91
N ILE A 30 1.41 2.96 13.15
CA ILE A 30 2.18 3.77 14.09
C ILE A 30 1.52 3.76 15.48
N SER A 31 2.30 4.05 16.53
CA SER A 31 1.74 4.15 17.88
C SER A 31 0.69 5.28 17.95
N GLY A 32 -0.45 5.00 18.60
CA GLY A 32 -1.54 5.96 18.76
C GLY A 32 -2.40 6.21 17.52
N ALA A 33 -2.15 5.51 16.40
CA ALA A 33 -3.05 5.58 15.25
C ALA A 33 -4.37 4.85 15.54
N ALA A 34 -5.48 5.57 15.35
CA ALA A 34 -6.82 5.02 15.32
C ALA A 34 -7.50 5.48 14.03
N TRP A 35 -7.96 4.53 13.23
CA TRP A 35 -8.52 4.81 11.91
C TRP A 35 -9.92 4.22 11.79
N LEU A 36 -10.84 5.00 11.22
CA LEU A 36 -12.02 4.43 10.58
C LEU A 36 -11.58 3.67 9.31
N PRO A 37 -12.26 2.58 8.92
CA PRO A 37 -11.90 1.80 7.74
C PRO A 37 -11.77 2.65 6.47
N SER A 38 -12.68 3.60 6.25
CA SER A 38 -12.65 4.54 5.11
C SER A 38 -11.41 5.44 5.10
N ASN A 39 -11.00 5.92 6.28
CA ASN A 39 -9.81 6.77 6.41
C ASN A 39 -8.54 5.95 6.19
N ALA A 40 -8.49 4.73 6.72
CA ALA A 40 -7.37 3.81 6.50
C ALA A 40 -7.20 3.46 5.02
N GLU A 41 -8.30 3.20 4.31
CA GLU A 41 -8.30 2.93 2.87
C GLU A 41 -7.80 4.14 2.07
N THR A 42 -8.27 5.34 2.39
CA THR A 42 -7.81 6.58 1.74
C THR A 42 -6.30 6.77 1.92
N VAL A 43 -5.79 6.58 3.15
CA VAL A 43 -4.35 6.67 3.43
C VAL A 43 -3.58 5.59 2.67
N ALA A 44 -4.10 4.37 2.58
CA ALA A 44 -3.49 3.29 1.81
C ALA A 44 -3.36 3.65 0.32
N GLN A 45 -4.42 4.17 -0.29
CA GLN A 45 -4.42 4.60 -1.69
C GLN A 45 -3.40 5.71 -1.95
N LEU A 46 -3.34 6.73 -1.09
CA LEU A 46 -2.36 7.82 -1.20
C LEU A 46 -0.92 7.30 -1.11
N ARG A 47 -0.66 6.32 -0.23
CA ARG A 47 0.66 5.70 -0.09
C ARG A 47 1.04 4.90 -1.32
N VAL A 48 0.11 4.17 -1.92
CA VAL A 48 0.33 3.44 -3.18
C VAL A 48 0.66 4.41 -4.31
N LEU A 49 -0.12 5.47 -4.50
CA LEU A 49 0.13 6.48 -5.52
C LEU A 49 1.51 7.12 -5.37
N ARG A 50 1.86 7.54 -4.16
CA ARG A 50 3.18 8.13 -3.87
C ARG A 50 4.32 7.14 -4.12
N SER A 51 4.17 5.87 -3.74
CA SER A 51 5.24 4.86 -3.90
C SER A 51 5.46 4.43 -5.35
N ASN A 52 4.50 4.74 -6.23
CA ASN A 52 4.60 4.49 -7.66
C ASN A 52 4.88 5.78 -8.47
N ASP A 53 5.18 6.91 -7.81
CA ASP A 53 5.36 8.22 -8.44
C ASP A 53 4.15 8.71 -9.29
N ARG A 54 2.94 8.23 -8.94
CA ARG A 54 1.67 8.53 -9.65
C ARG A 54 0.89 9.68 -9.00
N TRP A 55 1.56 10.54 -8.25
CA TRP A 55 0.90 11.65 -7.54
C TRP A 55 0.17 12.60 -8.50
N SER A 56 0.74 12.81 -9.69
CA SER A 56 0.18 13.65 -10.74
C SER A 56 -1.14 13.13 -11.33
N GLU A 57 -1.48 11.85 -11.16
CA GLU A 57 -2.76 11.31 -11.62
C GLU A 57 -3.92 11.70 -10.70
N LEU A 58 -3.65 11.80 -9.39
CA LEU A 58 -4.61 12.26 -8.40
C LEU A 58 -4.69 13.79 -8.41
N TRP A 59 -3.52 14.44 -8.42
CA TRP A 59 -3.40 15.88 -8.43
C TRP A 59 -2.63 16.30 -9.68
N PRO A 60 -3.29 16.30 -10.85
CA PRO A 60 -2.70 16.93 -12.02
C PRO A 60 -2.34 18.34 -11.61
N LEU A 61 -1.06 18.69 -11.73
CA LEU A 61 -0.62 20.06 -11.50
C LEU A 61 -1.51 20.93 -12.39
N ALA A 62 -2.46 21.63 -11.78
CA ALA A 62 -3.27 22.63 -12.46
C ALA A 62 -2.30 23.67 -13.06
N PRO A 63 -2.61 24.20 -14.25
CA PRO A 63 -1.68 24.55 -15.32
C PRO A 63 -0.48 25.42 -14.93
#